data_AF-A0A919RFR9-F1
#
_entry.id   AF-A0A919RFR9-F1
#
_cell.length_a   1.000
_cell.length_b   1.000
_cell.length_c   1.000
_cell.angle_alpha   90.00
_cell.angle_beta   90.00
_cell.angle_gamma   90.00
#
_symmetry.space_group_name_H-M   'P 1'
#
loop_
_entity.id
_entity.type
_entity.pdbx_description
1 polymer ?
#
loop_
_entity_poly.entity_id
_entity_poly.type
_entity_poly.pdbx_seq_one_letter_code
_entity_poly.pdbx_strand_id
1 'polypeptide(L)'
;MDNSDPLRNVGFAKTDNNAAGRRLVDVVGGNGFRTGRPPAQDITVIGYPALSPYPGNRRHSCRGRTSVFNDDRIVVNCRLTAGLNGGSGVTEFNSGRGTGYINGTSIGRDATRWASPYFDEFGWDLYVYADNL
;
A
#
# COMPACT_ATOMS: atom_id res chain seq x y z
N MET A 1 -6.01 21.82 -7.63
CA MET A 1 -5.41 20.51 -7.27
C MET A 1 -4.47 20.16 -8.42
N ASP A 2 -3.18 20.05 -8.15
CA ASP A 2 -2.22 19.58 -9.15
C ASP A 2 -2.28 18.05 -9.18
N ASN A 3 -2.55 17.48 -10.35
CA ASN A 3 -2.77 16.05 -10.56
C ASN A 3 -1.45 15.25 -10.63
N SER A 4 -0.33 15.88 -10.22
CA SER A 4 1.03 15.35 -10.39
C SER A 4 1.82 15.28 -9.09
N ASP A 5 1.24 15.64 -7.93
CA ASP A 5 1.95 15.67 -6.66
C ASP A 5 2.33 14.25 -6.19
N PRO A 6 3.62 13.86 -6.22
CA PRO A 6 4.05 12.55 -5.76
C PRO A 6 3.84 12.32 -4.26
N LEU A 7 3.58 13.37 -3.46
CA LEU A 7 3.27 13.29 -2.02
C LEU A 7 1.81 12.94 -1.75
N ARG A 8 0.98 12.96 -2.78
CA ARG A 8 -0.46 12.66 -2.71
C ARG A 8 -0.85 11.52 -3.63
N ASN A 9 0.12 10.71 -4.08
CA ASN A 9 -0.11 9.57 -4.97
C ASN A 9 -0.68 8.37 -4.20
N VAL A 10 -1.98 8.46 -3.94
CA VAL A 10 -2.80 7.43 -3.32
C VAL A 10 -4.22 7.54 -3.89
N GLY A 11 -4.89 6.40 -4.04
CA GLY A 11 -6.28 6.34 -4.47
C GLY A 11 -6.99 5.15 -3.82
N PHE A 12 -8.30 5.27 -3.64
CA PHE A 12 -9.17 4.23 -3.13
C PHE A 12 -10.24 3.91 -4.17
N ALA A 13 -10.57 2.63 -4.31
CA ALA A 13 -11.59 2.16 -5.23
C ALA A 13 -12.71 1.47 -4.45
N LYS A 14 -13.93 2.00 -4.56
CA LYS A 14 -15.13 1.30 -4.14
C LYS A 14 -15.51 0.30 -5.23
N THR A 15 -15.79 -0.93 -4.84
CA THR A 15 -16.12 -2.03 -5.76
C THR A 15 -17.58 -2.40 -5.64
N ASP A 16 -18.18 -2.82 -6.76
CA ASP A 16 -19.51 -3.39 -6.76
C ASP A 16 -19.54 -4.73 -6.01
N ASN A 17 -20.76 -5.12 -5.60
CA ASN A 17 -20.99 -6.45 -5.09
C ASN A 17 -20.69 -7.50 -6.17
N ASN A 18 -20.22 -8.68 -5.75
CA ASN A 18 -20.05 -9.79 -6.68
C ASN A 18 -21.41 -10.31 -7.20
N ALA A 19 -21.37 -11.25 -8.15
CA ALA A 19 -22.58 -11.86 -8.73
C ALA A 19 -23.54 -12.53 -7.71
N ALA A 20 -23.06 -12.81 -6.49
CA ALA A 20 -23.86 -13.34 -5.39
C ALA A 20 -24.35 -12.24 -4.42
N GLY A 21 -24.25 -10.96 -4.77
CA GLY A 21 -24.70 -9.83 -3.96
C GLY A 21 -23.85 -9.55 -2.71
N ARG A 22 -22.65 -10.13 -2.61
CA ARG A 22 -21.77 -9.96 -1.44
C ARG A 22 -20.72 -8.89 -1.67
N ARG A 23 -20.44 -8.09 -0.65
CA ARG A 23 -19.33 -7.13 -0.65
C ARG A 23 -17.99 -7.86 -0.66
N LEU A 24 -16.97 -7.25 -1.25
CA LEU A 24 -15.63 -7.82 -1.32
C LEU A 24 -15.09 -8.21 0.07
N VAL A 25 -15.17 -7.28 1.05
CA VAL A 25 -14.64 -7.48 2.41
C VAL A 25 -15.33 -8.63 3.16
N ASP A 26 -16.60 -8.91 2.87
CA ASP A 26 -17.33 -10.01 3.50
C ASP A 26 -16.88 -11.38 2.98
N VAL A 27 -16.23 -11.43 1.80
CA VAL A 27 -15.78 -12.66 1.15
C VAL A 27 -14.31 -12.95 1.44
N VAL A 28 -13.44 -11.94 1.37
CA VAL A 28 -11.97 -12.12 1.46
C VAL A 28 -11.36 -11.48 2.72
N GLY A 29 -12.17 -10.81 3.54
CA GLY A 29 -11.68 -9.98 4.63
C GLY A 29 -11.06 -8.66 4.14
N GLY A 30 -10.40 -7.96 5.06
CA GLY A 30 -9.76 -6.68 4.77
C GLY A 30 -8.62 -6.39 5.73
N ASN A 31 -7.72 -5.51 5.29
CA ASN A 31 -6.73 -4.91 6.17
C ASN A 31 -7.33 -3.65 6.82
N GLY A 32 -6.85 -3.30 8.01
CA GLY A 32 -7.13 -1.98 8.54
C GLY A 32 -6.35 -0.91 7.76
N PHE A 33 -6.76 0.34 7.89
CA PHE A 33 -6.05 1.50 7.35
C PHE A 33 -5.55 2.37 8.51
N ARG A 34 -4.33 2.90 8.42
CA ARG A 34 -3.76 3.81 9.42
C ARG A 34 -2.96 4.92 8.78
N THR A 35 -2.96 6.07 9.45
CA THR A 35 -2.19 7.28 9.12
C THR A 35 -1.44 7.76 10.36
N GLY A 36 -0.58 8.78 10.21
CA GLY A 36 0.08 9.44 11.35
C GLY A 36 1.05 8.56 12.16
N ARG A 37 1.54 7.47 11.57
CA ARG A 37 2.50 6.55 12.22
C ARG A 37 3.92 7.11 12.13
N PRO A 38 4.82 6.78 13.07
CA PRO A 38 6.22 7.22 12.97
C PRO A 38 6.84 6.85 11.60
N PRO A 39 7.55 7.77 10.91
CA PRO A 39 8.11 7.50 9.59
C PRO A 39 9.09 6.32 9.56
N ALA A 40 9.74 6.01 10.68
CA ALA A 40 10.57 4.83 10.87
C ALA A 40 9.80 3.72 11.60
N GLN A 41 9.37 2.70 10.86
CA GLN A 41 8.57 1.58 11.36
C GLN A 41 8.84 0.31 10.58
N ASP A 42 8.69 -0.84 11.23
CA ASP A 42 8.81 -2.14 10.56
C ASP A 42 7.54 -2.44 9.76
N ILE A 43 7.73 -2.71 8.47
CA ILE A 43 6.63 -3.02 7.55
C ILE A 43 6.90 -4.31 6.78
N THR A 44 5.81 -4.94 6.33
CA THR A 44 5.82 -5.92 5.25
C THR A 44 5.26 -5.26 4.00
N VAL A 45 6.06 -5.13 2.95
CA VAL A 45 5.57 -4.71 1.63
C VAL A 45 4.97 -5.92 0.93
N ILE A 46 3.80 -5.76 0.35
CA ILE A 46 3.06 -6.83 -0.33
C ILE A 46 2.56 -6.31 -1.68
N GLY A 47 2.74 -7.09 -2.75
CA GLY A 47 2.17 -6.76 -4.06
C GLY A 47 2.46 -7.80 -5.14
N TYR A 48 2.25 -7.41 -6.39
CA TYR A 48 2.31 -8.29 -7.57
C TYR A 48 3.35 -7.78 -8.60
N PRO A 49 4.66 -7.89 -8.30
CA PRO A 49 5.69 -7.55 -9.26
C PRO A 49 5.56 -8.40 -10.53
N ALA A 50 5.74 -7.77 -11.70
CA ALA A 50 5.41 -8.32 -13.01
C ALA A 50 6.58 -8.31 -14.01
N LEU A 51 7.78 -7.89 -13.59
CA LEU A 51 8.99 -8.03 -14.39
C LEU A 51 9.86 -9.16 -13.81
N SER A 52 10.67 -9.77 -14.68
CA SER A 52 11.59 -10.85 -14.30
C SER A 52 12.39 -10.48 -13.03
N PRO A 53 12.48 -11.38 -12.03
CA PRO A 53 12.09 -12.79 -12.04
C PRO A 53 10.62 -13.08 -11.64
N TYR A 54 9.76 -12.07 -11.56
CA TYR A 54 8.40 -12.19 -11.03
C TYR A 54 7.35 -12.37 -12.13
N PRO A 55 6.34 -13.24 -11.93
CA PRO A 55 5.37 -13.60 -12.96
C PRO A 55 4.16 -12.65 -13.06
N GLY A 56 4.03 -11.64 -12.21
CA GLY A 56 2.90 -10.69 -12.21
C GLY A 56 1.58 -11.23 -11.65
N ASN A 57 1.40 -12.55 -11.59
CA ASN A 57 0.17 -13.20 -11.13
C ASN A 57 0.29 -13.86 -9.75
N ARG A 58 1.41 -13.65 -9.05
CA ARG A 58 1.63 -14.16 -7.70
C ARG A 58 1.97 -13.02 -6.75
N ARG A 59 1.44 -13.12 -5.53
CA ARG A 59 1.77 -12.19 -4.46
C ARG A 59 3.18 -12.47 -3.97
N HIS A 60 3.99 -11.42 -3.92
CA HIS A 60 5.32 -11.43 -3.31
C HIS A 60 5.38 -10.41 -2.17
N SER A 61 6.36 -10.57 -1.29
CA SER A 61 6.59 -9.66 -0.18
C SER A 61 8.07 -9.49 0.15
N CYS A 62 8.36 -8.38 0.82
CA CYS A 62 9.64 -8.12 1.47
C CYS A 62 9.35 -7.48 2.84
N ARG A 63 10.30 -7.55 3.76
CA ARG A 63 10.21 -6.90 5.07
C ARG A 63 11.36 -5.95 5.25
N GLY A 64 11.11 -4.85 5.95
CA GLY A 64 12.17 -3.95 6.36
C GLY A 64 11.63 -2.78 7.16
N ARG A 65 12.56 -1.99 7.68
CA ARG A 65 12.27 -0.79 8.43
C ARG A 65 12.27 0.41 7.50
N THR A 66 11.20 1.19 7.53
CA THR A 66 11.11 2.41 6.74
C THR A 66 12.05 3.49 7.26
N SER A 67 12.39 4.43 6.39
CA SER A 67 13.12 5.66 6.71
C SER A 67 12.53 6.81 5.90
N VAL A 68 12.74 8.04 6.38
CA VAL A 68 12.35 9.24 5.63
C VAL A 68 13.26 9.37 4.41
N PHE A 69 12.66 9.66 3.28
CA PHE A 69 13.32 10.05 2.05
C PHE A 69 13.02 11.52 1.76
N ASN A 70 13.77 12.11 0.83
CA ASN A 70 13.57 13.49 0.42
C ASN A 70 12.08 13.73 0.07
N ASP A 71 11.54 14.88 0.48
CA ASP A 71 10.14 15.28 0.31
C ASP A 71 9.12 14.52 1.19
N ASP A 72 9.43 14.21 2.45
CA ASP A 72 8.49 13.56 3.40
C ASP A 72 7.92 12.19 2.95
N ARG A 73 8.55 11.54 1.97
CA ARG A 73 8.20 10.16 1.59
C ARG A 73 8.84 9.18 2.55
N ILE A 74 8.28 7.97 2.61
CA ILE A 74 8.89 6.85 3.32
C ILE A 74 9.44 5.83 2.32
N VAL A 75 10.62 5.29 2.62
CA VAL A 75 11.28 4.28 1.79
C VAL A 75 11.73 3.09 2.61
N VAL A 76 11.75 1.91 1.98
CA VAL A 76 12.37 0.69 2.52
C VAL A 76 13.08 -0.06 1.40
N ASN A 77 14.22 -0.67 1.72
CA ASN A 77 14.91 -1.53 0.77
C ASN A 77 14.04 -2.74 0.42
N CYS A 78 13.63 -2.83 -0.84
CA CYS A 78 12.73 -3.86 -1.34
C CYS A 78 12.92 -4.00 -2.84
N ARG A 79 13.41 -5.15 -3.30
CA ARG A 79 13.77 -5.40 -4.70
C ARG A 79 12.65 -6.06 -5.51
N LEU A 80 11.40 -5.88 -5.09
CA LEU A 80 10.25 -6.30 -5.90
C LEU A 80 10.18 -5.36 -7.12
N THR A 81 10.05 -5.92 -8.32
CA THR A 81 10.14 -5.16 -9.57
C THR A 81 8.87 -4.36 -9.88
N ALA A 82 8.87 -3.63 -11.00
CA ALA A 82 7.68 -2.98 -11.55
C ALA A 82 6.49 -3.95 -11.66
N GLY A 83 5.27 -3.39 -11.60
CA GLY A 83 4.04 -4.11 -11.24
C GLY A 83 3.70 -3.98 -9.75
N LEU A 84 4.64 -3.49 -8.94
CA LEU A 84 4.42 -3.19 -7.53
C LEU A 84 3.62 -1.90 -7.27
N ASN A 85 3.34 -1.06 -8.26
CA ASN A 85 2.57 0.18 -8.07
C ASN A 85 1.22 -0.13 -7.41
N GLY A 86 0.84 0.61 -6.37
CA GLY A 86 -0.31 0.27 -5.53
C GLY A 86 -0.03 -0.78 -4.44
N GLY A 87 1.13 -1.43 -4.48
CA GLY A 87 1.58 -2.44 -3.52
C GLY A 87 1.74 -1.84 -2.13
N SER A 88 1.14 -2.49 -1.13
CA SER A 88 0.91 -1.92 0.19
C SER A 88 2.09 -2.15 1.12
N GLY A 89 2.44 -1.10 1.88
CA GLY A 89 3.26 -1.22 3.09
C GLY A 89 2.35 -1.53 4.28
N VAL A 90 2.52 -2.71 4.89
CA VAL A 90 1.63 -3.21 5.94
C VAL A 90 2.38 -3.27 7.27
N THR A 91 1.89 -2.52 8.24
CA THR A 91 2.35 -2.51 9.63
C THR A 91 1.61 -3.58 10.44
N GLU A 92 2.24 -4.08 11.50
CA GLU A 92 1.64 -5.09 12.40
C GLU A 92 1.11 -6.33 11.65
N PHE A 93 1.77 -6.70 10.54
CA PHE A 93 1.31 -7.77 9.66
C PHE A 93 1.40 -9.14 10.35
N ASN A 94 0.25 -9.78 10.51
CA ASN A 94 0.13 -11.15 10.99
C ASN A 94 0.07 -12.12 9.81
N SER A 95 1.15 -12.86 9.56
CA SER A 95 1.21 -13.80 8.43
C SER A 95 0.25 -14.99 8.56
N GLY A 96 -0.17 -15.36 9.76
CA GLY A 96 -1.16 -16.42 9.98
C GLY A 96 -2.58 -16.00 9.62
N ARG A 97 -2.91 -14.72 9.79
CA ARG A 97 -4.22 -14.14 9.40
C ARG A 97 -4.19 -13.49 8.01
N GLY A 98 -3.00 -13.17 7.50
CA GLY A 98 -2.83 -12.44 6.25
C GLY A 98 -3.27 -10.98 6.33
N THR A 99 -3.38 -10.42 7.54
CA THR A 99 -3.90 -9.06 7.78
C THR A 99 -2.96 -8.22 8.64
N GLY A 100 -3.09 -6.90 8.51
CA GLY A 100 -2.42 -5.88 9.31
C GLY A 100 -3.05 -4.51 9.04
N TYR A 101 -2.25 -3.45 9.17
CA TYR A 101 -2.68 -2.09 8.84
C TYR A 101 -1.88 -1.52 7.66
N ILE A 102 -2.58 -1.16 6.58
CA ILE A 102 -1.99 -0.46 5.44
C ILE A 102 -1.58 0.93 5.91
N ASN A 103 -0.29 1.26 5.73
CA ASN A 103 0.30 2.56 6.03
C ASN A 103 1.33 2.93 4.96
N GLY A 104 0.90 2.87 3.70
CA GLY A 104 1.66 3.33 2.54
C GLY A 104 1.37 2.50 1.30
N THR A 105 1.69 3.06 0.14
CA THR A 105 1.48 2.46 -1.18
C THR A 105 2.66 2.74 -2.11
N SER A 106 3.02 1.79 -2.96
CA SER A 106 4.15 1.93 -3.87
C SER A 106 3.85 2.90 -5.01
N ILE A 107 4.77 3.84 -5.25
CA ILE A 107 4.70 4.79 -6.38
C ILE A 107 5.64 4.45 -7.55
N GLY A 108 6.33 3.30 -7.52
CA GLY A 108 6.93 2.72 -8.73
C GLY A 108 8.22 3.34 -9.29
N ARG A 109 8.98 4.10 -8.51
CA ARG A 109 10.10 4.90 -9.06
C ARG A 109 11.49 4.27 -8.96
N ASP A 110 11.68 3.22 -8.16
CA ASP A 110 12.99 2.65 -7.86
C ASP A 110 12.92 1.11 -7.86
N ALA A 111 13.79 0.44 -8.62
CA ALA A 111 13.84 -1.02 -8.68
C ALA A 111 14.47 -1.66 -7.42
N THR A 112 15.07 -0.85 -6.55
CA THR A 112 15.78 -1.29 -5.35
C THR A 112 15.05 -0.96 -4.05
N ARG A 113 14.09 -0.04 -4.11
CA ARG A 113 13.35 0.47 -2.94
C ARG A 113 11.87 0.53 -3.23
N TRP A 114 11.09 0.13 -2.23
CA TRP A 114 9.70 0.55 -2.16
C TRP A 114 9.67 1.97 -1.59
N ALA A 115 8.91 2.86 -2.24
CA ALA A 115 8.70 4.24 -1.82
C ALA A 115 7.21 4.52 -1.77
N SER A 116 6.78 5.26 -0.76
CA SER A 116 5.39 5.66 -0.55
C SER A 116 5.30 7.13 -0.14
N PRO A 117 4.23 7.84 -0.51
CA PRO A 117 3.84 9.03 0.21
C PRO A 117 3.64 8.70 1.69
N TYR A 118 3.93 9.65 2.56
CA TYR A 118 3.56 9.51 3.96
C TYR A 118 2.04 9.69 4.11
N PHE A 119 1.39 8.74 4.78
CA PHE A 119 -0.04 8.81 5.03
C PHE A 119 -0.29 9.64 6.29
N ASP A 120 -0.56 10.92 6.08
CA ASP A 120 -1.01 11.91 7.06
C ASP A 120 -2.55 12.03 7.06
N GLU A 121 -3.06 13.16 7.58
CA GLU A 121 -4.48 13.47 7.64
C GLU A 121 -5.17 13.43 6.26
N PHE A 122 -4.52 13.91 5.20
CA PHE A 122 -5.08 13.82 3.84
C PHE A 122 -5.37 12.38 3.44
N GLY A 123 -4.47 11.45 3.76
CA GLY A 123 -4.68 10.03 3.48
C GLY A 123 -5.90 9.47 4.24
N TRP A 124 -6.15 9.96 5.45
CA TRP A 124 -7.29 9.57 6.27
C TRP A 124 -8.60 10.16 5.72
N ASP A 125 -8.61 11.44 5.40
CA ASP A 125 -9.78 12.12 4.83
C ASP A 125 -10.20 11.50 3.51
N LEU A 126 -9.23 11.17 2.64
CA LEU A 126 -9.51 10.50 1.38
C LEU A 126 -10.08 9.08 1.60
N TYR A 127 -9.55 8.33 2.57
CA TYR A 127 -10.10 7.03 2.95
C TYR A 127 -11.54 7.14 3.43
N VAL A 128 -11.82 8.05 4.37
CA VAL A 128 -13.16 8.29 4.92
C VAL A 128 -14.13 8.72 3.82
N TYR A 129 -13.70 9.62 2.94
CA TYR A 129 -14.52 10.03 1.79
C TYR A 129 -14.89 8.84 0.91
N ALA A 130 -13.91 8.01 0.54
CA ALA A 130 -14.14 6.85 -0.32
C ALA A 130 -15.01 5.76 0.33
N ASP A 131 -14.89 5.57 1.65
CA ASP A 131 -15.67 4.59 2.42
C ASP A 131 -17.16 5.00 2.54
N ASN A 132 -17.46 6.30 2.39
CA ASN A 132 -18.82 6.86 2.47
C ASN A 132 -19.47 7.18 1.12
N LEU A 133 -18.80 6.87 0.00
CA LEU A 133 -19.48 6.75 -1.30
C LEU A 133 -20.50 5.61 -1.25
#